data_AF-A0A920J3N0-F1
#
_entry.id   AF-A0A920J3N0-F1
#
_cell.length_a   1.000
_cell.length_b   1.000
_cell.length_c   1.000
_cell.angle_alpha   90.00
_cell.angle_beta   90.00
_cell.angle_gamma   90.00
#
_symmetry.space_group_name_H-M   'P 1'
#
loop_
_entity.id
_entity.type
_entity.pdbx_description
1 polymer ?
#
loop_
_entity_poly.entity_id
_entity_poly.type
_entity_poly.pdbx_seq_one_letter_code
_entity_poly.pdbx_strand_id
1 'polypeptide(L)'
;MVDITEIFLYLFLGTFSGILAGLFGIGGGIIIIPVLFFTFGYLGFEQEIISHMVIGTSLGIIVFSSISSTYSHNRRKVVVWDLIKVVGPSIFIGSALGAITADQLSSETLRSLIAIFLILVSFKWLSNFHHQNKTQIRQLLAL
;
A
#
# COMPACT_ATOMS: atom_id res chain seq x y z
N MET A 1 21.63 10.48 -15.12
CA MET A 1 22.42 9.43 -14.43
C MET A 1 21.97 9.48 -12.98
N VAL A 2 21.68 8.34 -12.36
CA VAL A 2 21.26 8.30 -10.95
C VAL A 2 22.49 8.60 -10.09
N ASP A 3 22.48 9.71 -9.36
CA ASP A 3 23.59 10.10 -8.50
C ASP A 3 23.57 9.28 -7.19
N ILE A 4 24.73 9.14 -6.53
CA ILE A 4 24.86 8.40 -5.26
C ILE A 4 23.89 8.93 -4.19
N THR A 5 23.61 10.23 -4.20
CA THR A 5 22.64 10.90 -3.33
C THR A 5 21.21 10.36 -3.49
N GLU A 6 20.79 10.07 -4.71
CA GLU A 6 19.46 9.53 -5.01
C GLU A 6 19.31 8.10 -4.48
N ILE A 7 20.37 7.28 -4.58
CA ILE A 7 20.39 5.92 -4.02
C ILE A 7 20.18 5.95 -2.51
N PHE A 8 20.91 6.83 -1.81
CA PHE A 8 20.74 7.01 -0.37
C PHE A 8 19.34 7.51 -0.01
N LEU A 9 18.77 8.41 -0.80
CA LEU A 9 17.41 8.91 -0.62
C LEU A 9 16.38 7.79 -0.74
N TYR A 10 16.45 6.97 -1.79
CA TYR A 10 15.54 5.83 -1.97
C TYR A 10 15.69 4.79 -0.87
N LEU A 11 16.93 4.50 -0.43
CA LEU A 11 17.17 3.55 0.65
C LEU A 11 16.56 4.04 1.97
N PHE A 12 16.74 5.33 2.29
CA PHE A 12 16.20 5.93 3.50
C PHE A 12 14.67 5.97 3.46
N LEU A 13 14.08 6.50 2.38
CA LEU A 13 12.62 6.60 2.22
C LEU A 13 11.96 5.23 2.18
N GLY A 14 12.54 4.27 1.45
CA GLY A 14 12.06 2.89 1.37
C GLY A 14 12.09 2.19 2.72
N THR A 15 13.18 2.33 3.48
CA THR A 15 13.29 1.75 4.83
C THR A 15 12.29 2.38 5.78
N PHE A 16 12.21 3.71 5.82
CA PHE A 16 11.30 4.43 6.71
C PHE A 16 9.84 4.11 6.40
N SER A 17 9.45 4.18 5.13
CA SER A 17 8.10 3.83 4.69
C SER A 17 7.78 2.35 4.95
N GLY A 18 8.75 1.45 4.79
CA GLY A 18 8.60 0.02 5.06
C GLY A 18 8.38 -0.29 6.55
N ILE A 19 9.09 0.41 7.43
CA ILE A 19 8.90 0.29 8.89
C ILE A 19 7.50 0.79 9.28
N LEU A 20 7.09 1.97 8.80
CA LEU A 20 5.75 2.50 9.07
C LEU A 20 4.66 1.55 8.54
N ALA A 21 4.83 1.04 7.33
CA ALA A 21 3.94 0.04 6.75
C ALA A 21 3.79 -1.22 7.63
N GLY A 22 4.92 -1.71 8.18
CA GLY A 22 4.94 -2.84 9.11
C GLY A 22 4.26 -2.54 10.43
N LEU A 23 4.48 -1.35 11.01
CA LEU A 23 3.89 -0.92 12.29
C LEU A 23 2.36 -0.83 12.22
N PHE A 24 1.83 -0.26 11.13
CA PHE A 24 0.38 -0.14 10.97
C PHE A 24 -0.28 -1.44 10.47
N GLY A 25 0.49 -2.39 9.95
CA GLY A 25 -0.01 -3.70 9.51
C GLY A 25 -0.95 -3.67 8.30
N ILE A 26 -1.01 -2.55 7.57
CA ILE A 26 -1.99 -2.32 6.49
C ILE A 26 -1.48 -2.79 5.11
N GLY A 27 -0.21 -3.22 5.02
CA GLY A 27 0.49 -3.38 3.74
C GLY A 27 0.84 -2.00 3.17
N GLY A 28 2.12 -1.76 2.88
CA GLY A 28 2.69 -0.40 2.81
C GLY A 28 2.19 0.56 1.74
N GLY A 29 1.20 0.18 0.94
CA GLY A 29 0.67 0.94 -0.19
C GLY A 29 0.22 2.36 0.16
N ILE A 30 -0.50 2.53 1.28
CA ILE A 30 -1.09 3.83 1.64
C ILE A 30 -0.01 4.88 1.94
N ILE A 31 1.14 4.46 2.49
CA ILE A 31 2.24 5.35 2.87
C ILE A 31 3.24 5.50 1.71
N ILE A 32 3.53 4.40 0.99
CA ILE A 32 4.54 4.40 -0.08
C ILE A 32 4.12 5.28 -1.27
N ILE A 33 2.83 5.32 -1.60
CA ILE A 33 2.30 6.08 -2.74
C ILE A 33 2.56 7.59 -2.60
N PRO A 34 2.15 8.28 -1.52
CA PRO A 34 2.44 9.70 -1.37
C PRO A 34 3.94 9.97 -1.30
N VAL A 35 4.73 9.12 -0.63
CA VAL A 35 6.19 9.24 -0.57
C VAL A 35 6.81 9.20 -1.98
N LEU A 36 6.37 8.27 -2.83
CA LEU A 36 6.84 8.16 -4.21
C LEU A 36 6.41 9.35 -5.07
N PHE A 37 5.17 9.87 -4.91
CA PHE A 37 4.74 11.09 -5.59
C PHE A 37 5.61 12.30 -5.22
N PHE A 38 5.94 12.47 -3.94
CA PHE A 38 6.85 13.54 -3.50
C PHE A 38 8.27 13.36 -4.06
N THR A 39 8.77 12.13 -4.05
CA THR A 39 10.13 11.82 -4.50
C THR A 39 10.27 12.01 -6.01
N PHE A 40 9.36 11.44 -6.81
CA PHE A 40 9.40 11.58 -8.27
C PHE A 40 9.06 13.00 -8.73
N GLY A 41 8.21 13.72 -7.99
CA GLY A 41 8.00 15.15 -8.21
C GLY A 41 9.26 15.98 -7.96
N TYR A 42 10.02 15.67 -6.89
CA TYR A 42 11.28 16.34 -6.58
C TYR A 42 12.37 16.07 -7.63
N LEU A 43 12.40 14.87 -8.20
CA LEU A 43 13.34 14.47 -9.25
C LEU A 43 13.01 15.05 -10.63
N GLY A 44 11.89 15.78 -10.76
CA GLY A 44 11.53 16.49 -11.99
C GLY A 44 11.01 15.57 -13.10
N PHE A 45 10.45 14.40 -12.76
CA PHE A 45 9.80 13.56 -13.76
C PHE A 45 8.56 14.24 -14.37
N GLU A 46 8.23 13.91 -15.62
CA GLU A 46 7.06 14.47 -16.30
C GLU A 46 5.75 14.01 -15.65
N GLN A 47 4.79 14.92 -15.51
CA GLN A 47 3.49 14.65 -14.89
C GLN A 47 2.68 13.57 -15.63
N GLU A 48 2.93 13.40 -16.93
CA GLU A 48 2.28 12.38 -17.75
C GLU A 48 2.71 10.95 -17.39
N ILE A 49 3.88 10.76 -16.77
CA ILE A 49 4.44 9.42 -16.50
C ILE A 49 4.54 9.15 -14.98
N ILE A 50 4.60 10.20 -14.16
CA ILE A 50 4.72 10.08 -12.69
C ILE A 50 3.66 9.14 -12.10
N SER A 51 2.38 9.29 -12.44
CA SER A 51 1.32 8.48 -11.81
C SER A 51 1.50 7.00 -12.07
N HIS A 52 1.82 6.63 -13.32
CA HIS A 52 2.08 5.23 -13.71
C HIS A 52 3.31 4.67 -13.00
N MET A 53 4.39 5.44 -12.90
CA MET A 53 5.59 5.01 -12.16
C MET A 53 5.32 4.83 -10.68
N VAL A 54 4.63 5.78 -10.04
CA VAL A 54 4.32 5.70 -8.60
C VAL A 54 3.49 4.46 -8.32
N ILE A 55 2.42 4.25 -9.10
CA ILE A 55 1.48 3.16 -8.86
C ILE A 55 2.13 1.82 -9.17
N GLY A 56 2.80 1.68 -10.32
CA GLY A 56 3.54 0.47 -10.67
C GLY A 56 4.61 0.12 -9.63
N THR A 57 5.42 1.09 -9.22
CA THR A 57 6.47 0.90 -8.20
C THR A 57 5.86 0.49 -6.85
N SER A 58 4.78 1.17 -6.43
CA SER A 58 4.09 0.84 -5.18
C SER A 58 3.53 -0.58 -5.17
N LEU A 59 2.93 -1.03 -6.28
CA LEU A 59 2.42 -2.39 -6.42
C LEU A 59 3.55 -3.41 -6.35
N GLY A 60 4.68 -3.14 -7.01
CA GLY A 60 5.89 -3.96 -6.90
C GLY A 60 6.38 -4.09 -5.45
N ILE A 61 6.43 -3.00 -4.70
CA ILE A 61 6.81 -2.99 -3.28
C ILE A 61 5.79 -3.79 -2.45
N ILE A 62 4.50 -3.64 -2.72
CA ILE A 62 3.43 -4.34 -2.00
C ILE A 62 3.59 -5.87 -2.13
N VAL A 63 4.00 -6.39 -3.29
CA VAL A 63 4.23 -7.84 -3.48
C VAL A 63 5.23 -8.38 -2.45
N PHE A 64 6.40 -7.74 -2.33
CA PHE A 64 7.42 -8.16 -1.35
C PHE A 64 6.91 -8.06 0.10
N SER A 65 6.22 -6.97 0.43
CA SER A 65 5.65 -6.79 1.77
C SER A 65 4.57 -7.84 2.10
N SER A 66 3.77 -8.22 1.10
CA SER A 66 2.69 -9.19 1.24
C SER A 66 3.26 -10.59 1.44
N ILE A 67 4.29 -10.96 0.66
CA ILE A 67 5.02 -12.23 0.86
C ILE A 67 5.58 -12.30 2.27
N SER A 68 6.26 -11.24 2.74
CA SER A 68 6.82 -11.19 4.10
C SER A 68 5.73 -11.33 5.17
N SER A 69 4.61 -10.62 5.02
CA SER A 69 3.48 -10.68 5.96
C SER A 69 2.83 -12.07 5.97
N THR A 70 2.52 -12.64 4.80
CA THR A 70 1.96 -13.98 4.67
C THR A 70 2.91 -15.03 5.25
N TYR A 71 4.22 -14.90 5.02
CA TYR A 71 5.21 -15.81 5.58
C TYR A 71 5.22 -15.78 7.11
N SER A 72 5.21 -14.59 7.71
CA SER A 72 5.15 -14.41 9.17
C SER A 72 3.87 -15.01 9.77
N HIS A 73 2.72 -14.80 9.13
CA HIS A 73 1.45 -15.38 9.56
C HIS A 73 1.41 -16.91 9.35
N ASN A 74 2.00 -17.41 8.26
CA ASN A 74 2.04 -18.84 7.99
C ASN A 74 2.91 -19.58 9.02
N ARG A 75 4.00 -18.96 9.50
CA ARG A 75 4.79 -19.52 10.62
C ARG A 75 3.98 -19.69 11.90
N ARG A 76 2.93 -18.88 12.10
CA ARG A 76 2.00 -19.00 13.23
C ARG A 76 0.84 -19.97 12.96
N LYS A 77 0.81 -20.65 11.80
CA LYS A 77 -0.25 -21.58 11.35
C LYS A 77 -1.67 -20.97 11.32
N VAL A 78 -1.77 -19.65 11.17
CA VAL A 78 -3.07 -18.95 11.09
C VAL A 78 -3.56 -18.73 9.65
N VAL A 79 -2.79 -19.17 8.65
CA VAL A 79 -3.14 -18.99 7.24
C VAL A 79 -4.08 -20.12 6.78
N VAL A 80 -5.29 -19.75 6.37
CA VAL A 80 -6.29 -20.69 5.85
C VAL A 80 -6.06 -20.88 4.34
N TRP A 81 -5.25 -21.87 3.99
CA TRP A 81 -4.86 -22.14 2.60
C TRP A 81 -6.03 -22.52 1.69
N ASP A 82 -7.09 -23.13 2.23
CA ASP A 82 -8.26 -23.48 1.43
C ASP A 82 -9.05 -22.25 0.98
N LEU A 83 -9.09 -21.18 1.79
CA LEU A 83 -9.67 -19.91 1.40
C LEU A 83 -8.83 -19.25 0.28
N ILE A 84 -7.50 -19.33 0.38
CA ILE A 84 -6.60 -18.77 -0.64
C ILE A 84 -6.77 -19.48 -1.98
N LYS A 85 -7.05 -20.79 -2.01
CA LYS A 85 -7.31 -21.50 -3.28
C LYS A 85 -8.57 -21.01 -3.97
N VAL A 86 -9.56 -20.54 -3.21
CA VAL A 86 -10.83 -20.02 -3.76
C VAL A 86 -10.69 -18.54 -4.15
N VAL A 87 -10.09 -17.72 -3.28
CA VAL A 87 -10.03 -16.25 -3.45
C VAL A 87 -8.79 -15.82 -4.25
N GLY A 88 -7.70 -16.58 -4.21
CA GLY A 88 -6.46 -16.27 -4.92
C GLY A 88 -6.64 -16.11 -6.43
N PRO A 89 -7.32 -17.04 -7.13
CA PRO A 89 -7.57 -16.90 -8.57
C PRO A 89 -8.39 -15.66 -8.93
N SER A 90 -9.40 -15.31 -8.12
CA SER A 90 -10.22 -14.12 -8.39
C SER A 90 -9.45 -12.82 -8.14
N ILE A 91 -8.60 -12.77 -7.12
CA ILE A 91 -7.67 -11.65 -6.91
C ILE A 91 -6.71 -11.52 -8.10
N PHE A 92 -6.14 -12.63 -8.57
CA PHE A 92 -5.20 -12.61 -9.69
C PHE A 92 -5.86 -12.13 -11.00
N ILE A 93 -7.04 -12.65 -11.32
CA ILE A 93 -7.79 -12.24 -12.52
C ILE A 93 -8.21 -10.76 -12.39
N GLY A 94 -8.73 -10.36 -11.23
CA GLY A 94 -9.15 -8.99 -10.98
C GLY A 94 -7.99 -7.98 -11.05
N SER A 95 -6.83 -8.33 -10.49
CA SER A 95 -5.64 -7.47 -10.55
C SER A 95 -5.04 -7.40 -11.95
N ALA A 96 -5.02 -8.51 -12.70
CA ALA A 96 -4.57 -8.52 -14.09
C ALA A 96 -5.46 -7.64 -14.98
N LEU A 97 -6.79 -7.79 -14.89
CA LEU A 97 -7.73 -6.93 -15.61
C LEU A 97 -7.62 -5.46 -15.19
N GLY A 98 -7.45 -5.22 -13.89
CA GLY A 98 -7.22 -3.89 -13.33
C GLY A 98 -5.94 -3.25 -13.90
N ALA A 99 -4.84 -3.99 -13.99
CA ALA A 99 -3.58 -3.50 -14.55
C ALA A 99 -3.71 -3.18 -16.05
N ILE A 100 -4.36 -4.05 -16.85
CA ILE A 100 -4.59 -3.83 -18.29
C ILE A 100 -5.48 -2.59 -18.51
N THR A 101 -6.46 -2.38 -17.65
CA THR A 101 -7.35 -1.21 -17.73
C THR A 101 -6.64 0.05 -17.26
N ALA A 102 -5.79 -0.05 -16.23
CA ALA A 102 -5.01 1.07 -15.71
C ALA A 102 -4.02 1.63 -16.72
N ASP A 103 -3.39 0.77 -17.54
CA ASP A 103 -2.45 1.18 -18.60
C ASP A 103 -3.12 2.07 -19.66
N GLN A 104 -4.43 1.93 -19.86
CA GLN A 104 -5.21 2.72 -20.82
C GLN A 104 -5.71 4.06 -20.24
N LEU A 105 -5.53 4.30 -18.93
CA LEU A 105 -5.97 5.52 -18.27
C LEU A 105 -4.90 6.60 -18.32
N SER A 106 -5.33 7.86 -18.43
CA SER A 106 -4.43 9.01 -18.32
C SER A 106 -3.89 9.15 -16.90
N SER A 107 -2.69 9.71 -16.78
CA SER A 107 -2.05 9.95 -15.48
C SER A 107 -2.86 10.84 -14.54
N GLU A 108 -3.69 11.73 -15.08
CA GLU A 108 -4.60 12.58 -14.29
C GLU A 108 -5.76 11.79 -13.68
N THR A 109 -6.39 10.91 -14.48
CA THR A 109 -7.46 10.04 -13.98
C THR A 109 -6.92 9.09 -12.92
N LEU A 110 -5.76 8.49 -13.16
CA LEU A 110 -5.15 7.54 -12.26
C LEU A 110 -4.72 8.21 -10.94
N ARG A 111 -4.17 9.43 -11.01
CA ARG A 111 -3.87 10.26 -9.83
C ARG A 111 -5.13 10.58 -9.03
N SER A 112 -6.21 10.96 -9.71
CA SER A 112 -7.48 11.32 -9.07
C SER A 112 -8.11 10.12 -8.36
N LEU A 113 -8.10 8.93 -8.99
CA LEU A 113 -8.58 7.69 -8.38
C LEU A 113 -7.81 7.35 -7.10
N ILE A 114 -6.48 7.42 -7.15
CA ILE A 114 -5.63 7.19 -5.97
C ILE A 114 -5.89 8.25 -4.89
N ALA A 115 -6.04 9.53 -5.25
CA ALA A 115 -6.32 10.59 -4.29
C ALA A 115 -7.66 10.35 -3.56
N ILE A 116 -8.72 10.01 -4.31
CA ILE A 116 -10.02 9.67 -3.73
C ILE A 116 -9.91 8.45 -2.82
N PHE A 117 -9.21 7.40 -3.26
CA PHE A 117 -8.97 6.21 -2.44
C PHE A 117 -8.27 6.55 -1.12
N LEU A 118 -7.20 7.35 -1.16
CA LEU A 118 -6.47 7.76 0.05
C LEU A 118 -7.34 8.59 1.00
N ILE A 119 -8.20 9.48 0.48
CA ILE A 119 -9.15 10.25 1.28
C ILE A 119 -10.15 9.32 1.98
N LEU A 120 -10.71 8.35 1.25
CA LEU A 120 -11.65 7.38 1.81
C LEU A 120 -11.00 6.53 2.91
N VAL A 121 -9.77 6.07 2.69
CA VAL A 121 -9.01 5.30 3.67
C VAL A 121 -8.72 6.13 4.92
N SER A 122 -8.28 7.39 4.73
CA SER A 122 -8.06 8.33 5.82
C SER A 122 -9.32 8.54 6.67
N PHE A 123 -10.46 8.76 6.01
CA PHE A 123 -11.74 8.93 6.69
C PHE A 123 -12.18 7.67 7.44
N LYS A 124 -12.05 6.49 6.83
CA LYS A 124 -12.33 5.20 7.48
C LYS A 124 -11.49 5.03 8.73
N TRP A 125 -10.21 5.40 8.68
CA TRP A 125 -9.31 5.24 9.81
C TRP A 125 -9.67 6.20 10.96
N LEU A 126 -9.98 7.45 10.64
CA LEU A 126 -10.47 8.45 11.60
C LEU A 126 -11.76 7.99 12.30
N SER A 127 -12.71 7.43 11.54
CA SER A 127 -13.96 6.90 12.07
C SER A 127 -13.73 5.67 12.98
N ASN A 128 -12.85 4.74 12.56
CA ASN A 128 -12.59 3.52 13.30
C ASN A 128 -11.81 3.75 14.61
N PHE A 129 -11.02 4.84 14.67
CA PHE A 129 -10.32 5.26 15.90
C PHE A 129 -11.29 5.50 17.07
N HIS A 130 -12.50 5.98 16.76
CA HIS A 130 -13.55 6.20 17.76
C HIS A 130 -14.20 4.90 18.27
N HIS A 131 -14.08 3.79 17.54
CA HIS A 131 -14.73 2.52 17.90
C HIS A 131 -13.85 1.62 18.78
N GLN A 132 -12.54 1.61 18.58
CA GLN A 132 -11.63 0.75 19.38
C GLN A 132 -11.60 1.14 20.87
N ASN A 133 -11.80 2.42 21.18
CA ASN A 133 -11.76 2.93 22.55
C ASN A 133 -12.92 2.40 23.42
N LYS A 134 -14.08 2.06 22.83
CA LYS A 134 -15.24 1.52 23.58
C LYS A 134 -15.12 0.01 23.86
N THR A 135 -14.49 -0.74 22.97
CA THR A 135 -14.39 -2.20 23.08
C THR A 135 -13.33 -2.61 24.12
N GLN A 136 -12.22 -1.90 24.22
CA GLN A 136 -11.20 -2.16 25.25
C GLN A 136 -11.68 -1.84 26.68
N ILE A 137 -12.39 -0.72 26.89
CA ILE A 137 -12.88 -0.32 28.21
C ILE A 137 -13.95 -1.30 28.73
N ARG A 138 -14.81 -1.84 27.85
CA ARG A 138 -15.79 -2.87 28.23
C ARG A 138 -15.16 -4.20 28.63
N GLN A 139 -14.01 -4.58 28.05
CA GLN A 139 -13.30 -5.81 28.43
C GLN A 139 -12.58 -5.67 29.78
N LEU A 140 -12.10 -4.47 30.12
CA LEU A 140 -11.50 -4.18 31.43
C LEU A 140 -12.53 -4.07 32.56
N LEU A 141 -13.76 -3.62 32.26
CA LEU A 141 -14.87 -3.56 33.22
C LEU A 141 -15.63 -4.88 33.38
N ALA A 142 -15.36 -5.88 32.52
CA ALA A 142 -15.94 -7.21 32.58
C ALA A 142 -15.02 -8.25 33.28
N LEU A 143 -13.91 -7.79 33.86
CA LEU A 143 -13.04 -8.51 34.79
C LEU A 143 -13.31 -8.00 36.22
#